data_AF-A0A350BIS4-F1
#
_entry.id   AF-A0A350BIS4-F1
#
_cell.length_a   1.000
_cell.length_b   1.000
_cell.length_c   1.000
_cell.angle_alpha   90.00
_cell.angle_beta   90.00
_cell.angle_gamma   90.00
#
_symmetry.space_group_name_H-M   'P 1'
#
loop_
_entity.id
_entity.type
_entity.pdbx_description
1 polymer ?
#
loop_
_entity_poly.entity_id
_entity_poly.type
_entity_poly.pdbx_seq_one_letter_code
_entity_poly.pdbx_strand_id
1 'polypeptide(L)'
;MSKRIVVAAACLLLLVALSGCFPGGGRYTYDDRAGFFTGIWHGWIAPVSLIVGIFDNSVRIYETNNTGWWYDAGFYIAVIAGFGGVALSRRKKSEPTT
;
A
#
# COMPACT_ATOMS: atom_id res chain seq x y z
N MET A 1 -5.51 7.27 -23.22
CA MET A 1 -4.53 6.27 -22.77
C MET A 1 -4.74 5.01 -23.59
N SER A 2 -3.73 4.49 -24.30
CA SER A 2 -3.94 3.32 -25.15
C SER A 2 -4.22 2.10 -24.29
N LYS A 3 -5.21 1.28 -24.65
CA LYS A 3 -5.60 0.07 -23.89
C LYS A 3 -4.41 -0.84 -23.61
N ARG A 4 -3.42 -0.85 -24.50
CA ARG A 4 -2.15 -1.59 -24.38
C ARG A 4 -1.28 -1.08 -23.22
N ILE A 5 -1.19 0.23 -23.01
CA ILE A 5 -0.43 0.82 -21.89
C ILE A 5 -1.12 0.51 -20.56
N VAL A 6 -2.46 0.55 -20.52
CA VAL A 6 -3.24 0.19 -19.31
C VAL A 6 -3.01 -1.26 -18.93
N VAL A 7 -3.07 -2.18 -19.91
CA VAL A 7 -2.82 -3.61 -19.68
C VAL A 7 -1.37 -3.87 -19.26
N ALA A 8 -0.39 -3.24 -19.91
CA ALA A 8 1.01 -3.38 -19.55
C ALA A 8 1.31 -2.87 -18.12
N ALA A 9 0.72 -1.73 -17.74
CA ALA A 9 0.84 -1.19 -16.39
C ALA A 9 0.18 -2.11 -15.35
N ALA A 10 -1.01 -2.64 -15.64
CA ALA A 10 -1.68 -3.59 -14.75
C ALA A 10 -0.88 -4.90 -14.59
N CYS A 11 -0.32 -5.45 -15.68
CA CYS A 11 0.53 -6.63 -15.62
C CYS A 11 1.83 -6.38 -14.85
N LEU A 12 2.48 -5.22 -15.04
CA LEU A 12 3.68 -4.86 -14.29
C LEU A 12 3.38 -4.72 -12.79
N LEU A 13 2.26 -4.07 -12.45
CA LEU A 13 1.81 -3.90 -11.07
C LEU A 13 1.47 -5.25 -10.43
N LEU A 14 0.88 -6.18 -11.19
CA LEU A 14 0.63 -7.55 -10.76
C LEU A 14 1.93 -8.34 -10.52
N LEU A 15 2.92 -8.24 -11.42
CA LEU A 15 4.22 -8.89 -11.26
C LEU A 15 4.99 -8.36 -10.06
N VAL A 16 4.93 -7.04 -9.83
CA VAL A 16 5.49 -6.38 -8.64
C VAL A 16 4.76 -6.82 -7.37
N ALA A 17 3.42 -6.92 -7.41
CA ALA A 17 2.62 -7.43 -6.29
C ALA A 17 2.92 -8.90 -5.96
N LEU A 18 3.22 -9.73 -6.95
CA LEU A 18 3.62 -11.14 -6.77
C LEU A 18 5.03 -11.29 -6.19
N SER A 19 5.87 -10.25 -6.26
CA SER A 19 7.23 -10.24 -5.69
C SER A 19 7.32 -9.69 -4.26
N GLY A 20 6.22 -9.12 -3.75
CA GLY A 20 6.15 -8.60 -2.37
C GLY A 20 5.98 -9.73 -1.37
N CYS A 21 6.87 -9.84 -0.40
CA CYS A 21 6.68 -10.73 0.74
C CYS A 21 5.52 -10.17 1.60
N PHE A 22 4.50 -10.99 1.85
CA PHE A 22 3.33 -10.59 2.64
C PHE A 22 3.70 -10.39 4.12
N PRO A 23 3.03 -9.45 4.82
CA PRO A 23 3.16 -9.33 6.27
C PRO A 23 2.69 -10.62 6.95
N GLY A 24 3.42 -11.07 7.97
CA GLY A 24 3.13 -12.29 8.71
C GLY A 24 3.81 -13.57 8.18
N GLY A 25 4.46 -13.51 7.00
CA GLY A 25 5.16 -14.67 6.40
C GLY A 25 6.50 -15.07 7.05
N GLY A 26 6.79 -14.59 8.26
CA GLY A 26 8.01 -14.96 9.02
C GLY A 26 9.32 -14.30 8.54
N ARG A 27 9.25 -13.34 7.60
CA ARG A 27 10.43 -12.63 7.09
C ARG A 27 11.01 -11.62 8.11
N TYR A 28 10.16 -10.99 8.90
CA TYR A 28 10.57 -10.05 9.93
C TYR A 28 10.73 -10.78 11.27
N THR A 29 11.91 -10.68 11.86
CA THR A 29 12.26 -11.29 13.15
C THR A 29 12.40 -10.20 14.21
N TYR A 30 12.71 -10.60 15.45
CA TYR A 30 12.90 -9.63 16.54
C TYR A 30 14.07 -8.67 16.30
N ASP A 31 15.09 -9.13 15.56
CA ASP A 31 16.30 -8.39 15.21
C ASP A 31 16.14 -7.59 13.91
N ASP A 32 15.31 -8.05 12.97
CA ASP A 32 15.02 -7.35 11.71
C ASP A 32 13.53 -7.03 11.61
N ARG A 33 13.15 -5.86 12.15
CA ARG A 33 11.77 -5.40 12.27
C ARG A 33 11.35 -4.53 11.10
N ALA A 34 10.09 -4.64 10.70
CA ALA A 34 9.50 -3.80 9.68
C ALA A 34 9.47 -2.32 10.14
N GLY A 35 10.15 -1.44 9.37
CA GLY A 35 10.25 0.00 9.59
C GLY A 35 9.27 0.85 8.77
N PHE A 36 9.60 2.13 8.60
CA PHE A 36 8.74 3.11 7.90
C PHE A 36 8.39 2.71 6.45
N PHE A 37 9.40 2.41 5.63
CA PHE A 37 9.20 2.11 4.21
C PHE A 37 8.43 0.79 4.00
N THR A 38 8.65 -0.20 4.86
CA THR A 38 7.89 -1.44 4.84
C THR A 38 6.44 -1.21 5.28
N GLY A 39 6.21 -0.28 6.21
CA GLY A 39 4.86 0.18 6.56
C GLY A 39 4.12 0.75 5.34
N ILE A 40 4.77 1.63 4.57
CA ILE A 40 4.20 2.16 3.31
C ILE A 40 3.86 1.03 2.34
N TRP A 41 4.81 0.10 2.14
CA TRP A 41 4.60 -1.03 1.25
C TRP A 41 3.40 -1.89 1.69
N HIS A 42 3.36 -2.32 2.96
CA HIS A 42 2.28 -3.12 3.52
C HIS A 42 0.93 -2.41 3.46
N GLY A 43 0.90 -1.10 3.70
CA GLY A 43 -0.33 -0.30 3.59
C GLY A 43 -0.87 -0.25 2.16
N TRP A 44 0.01 -0.18 1.16
CA TRP A 44 -0.41 -0.20 -0.25
C TRP A 44 -0.98 -1.56 -0.67
N ILE A 45 -0.40 -2.66 -0.19
CA ILE A 45 -0.88 -4.02 -0.50
C ILE A 45 -1.94 -4.53 0.49
N ALA A 46 -2.43 -3.68 1.41
CA ALA A 46 -3.35 -4.08 2.47
C ALA A 46 -4.65 -4.75 1.97
N PRO A 47 -5.32 -4.27 0.90
CA PRO A 47 -6.51 -4.96 0.38
C PRO A 47 -6.20 -6.33 -0.21
N VAL A 48 -5.04 -6.48 -0.86
CA VAL A 48 -4.61 -7.77 -1.40
C VAL A 48 -4.29 -8.72 -0.25
N SER A 49 -3.61 -8.23 0.79
CA SER A 49 -3.29 -9.00 2.00
C SER A 49 -4.54 -9.45 2.75
N LEU A 50 -5.58 -8.62 2.77
CA LEU A 50 -6.88 -8.97 3.33
C LEU A 50 -7.55 -10.11 2.54
N ILE A 51 -7.53 -10.06 1.20
CA ILE A 51 -8.10 -11.12 0.36
C ILE A 51 -7.33 -12.43 0.54
N VAL A 52 -6.00 -12.38 0.54
CA VAL A 52 -5.14 -13.54 0.74
C VAL A 52 -5.31 -14.13 2.14
N GLY A 53 -5.46 -13.29 3.16
CA GLY A 53 -5.69 -13.70 4.55
C GLY A 53 -6.96 -14.52 4.78
N ILE A 54 -7.92 -14.50 3.83
CA ILE A 54 -9.11 -15.38 3.88
C ILE A 54 -8.72 -16.83 3.56
N PHE A 55 -7.72 -17.03 2.70
CA PHE A 55 -7.27 -18.36 2.27
C PHE A 55 -6.09 -18.86 3.11
N ASP A 56 -5.27 -17.96 3.63
CA ASP A 56 -4.09 -18.27 4.42
C ASP A 56 -4.04 -17.45 5.72
N ASN A 57 -4.26 -18.13 6.85
CA ASN A 57 -4.25 -17.50 8.18
C ASN A 57 -2.86 -17.03 8.64
N SER A 58 -1.78 -17.41 7.94
CA SER A 58 -0.43 -16.91 8.23
C SER A 58 -0.23 -15.48 7.71
N VAL A 59 -1.01 -15.07 6.70
CA VAL A 59 -0.94 -13.74 6.12
C VAL A 59 -1.76 -12.78 6.94
N ARG A 60 -1.12 -11.69 7.37
CA ARG A 60 -1.78 -10.61 8.10
C ARG A 60 -1.70 -9.33 7.28
N ILE A 61 -2.64 -8.43 7.51
CA ILE A 61 -2.61 -7.09 6.91
C ILE A 61 -1.49 -6.26 7.55
N TYR A 62 -1.20 -6.52 8.82
CA TYR A 62 -0.25 -5.80 9.63
C TYR A 62 0.88 -6.71 10.08
N GLU A 63 2.12 -6.26 9.93
CA GLU A 63 3.27 -6.97 10.48
C GLU A 63 3.31 -6.80 11.99
N THR A 64 3.40 -7.91 12.71
CA THR A 64 3.55 -7.93 14.18
C THR A 64 4.95 -7.53 14.63
N ASN A 65 5.97 -7.90 13.86
CA ASN A 65 7.36 -7.59 14.16
C ASN A 65 7.76 -6.26 13.50
N ASN A 66 7.25 -5.15 14.03
CA ASN A 66 7.48 -3.82 13.49
C ASN A 66 8.26 -2.90 14.47
N THR A 67 8.73 -1.76 13.97
CA THR A 67 9.44 -0.73 14.77
C THR A 67 8.49 0.20 15.55
N GLY A 68 7.18 -0.08 15.56
CA GLY A 68 6.14 0.75 16.18
C GLY A 68 5.80 1.99 15.34
N TRP A 69 5.84 3.16 15.98
CA TRP A 69 5.30 4.42 15.44
C TRP A 69 5.63 4.73 13.97
N TRP A 70 6.88 4.54 13.56
CA TRP A 70 7.30 4.82 12.19
C TRP A 70 6.68 3.86 11.18
N TYR A 71 6.54 2.59 11.52
CA TYR A 71 5.84 1.63 10.67
C TYR A 71 4.36 2.01 10.54
N ASP A 72 3.71 2.31 11.67
CA ASP A 72 2.30 2.69 11.74
C ASP A 72 2.01 3.96 10.90
N ALA A 73 2.88 4.97 11.02
CA ALA A 73 2.79 6.21 10.24
C ALA A 73 2.91 5.95 8.73
N GLY A 74 3.89 5.12 8.33
CA GLY A 74 4.08 4.73 6.93
C GLY A 74 2.88 3.97 6.37
N PHE A 75 2.37 3.00 7.12
CA PHE A 75 1.19 2.22 6.77
C PHE A 75 -0.03 3.13 6.57
N TYR A 76 -0.27 4.04 7.52
CA TYR A 76 -1.40 4.96 7.45
C TYR A 76 -1.29 5.93 6.26
N ILE A 77 -0.10 6.47 5.99
CA ILE A 77 0.17 7.31 4.82
C ILE A 77 -0.15 6.57 3.51
N ALA A 78 0.25 5.30 3.40
CA ALA A 78 -0.03 4.51 2.21
C ALA A 78 -1.52 4.27 2.00
N VAL A 79 -2.28 4.02 3.08
CA VAL A 79 -3.74 3.83 2.99
C VAL A 79 -4.42 5.11 2.50
N ILE A 80 -4.11 6.27 3.12
CA ILE A 80 -4.75 7.55 2.77
C ILE A 80 -4.33 8.03 1.37
N ALA A 81 -3.07 7.83 0.99
CA ALA A 81 -2.55 8.30 -0.30
C ALA A 81 -2.90 7.35 -1.45
N GLY A 82 -2.86 6.03 -1.22
CA GLY A 82 -3.03 5.01 -2.24
C GLY A 82 -4.49 4.79 -2.65
N PHE A 83 -5.43 4.85 -1.69
CA PHE A 83 -6.85 4.55 -1.94
C PHE A 83 -7.76 5.78 -1.87
N GLY A 84 -7.30 6.87 -1.26
CA GLY A 84 -8.08 8.10 -1.06
C GLY A 84 -7.96 9.15 -2.17
N GLY A 85 -6.95 9.05 -3.04
CA GLY A 85 -6.63 10.08 -4.03
C GLY A 85 -6.30 11.41 -3.34
N VAL A 86 -5.02 11.75 -3.21
CA VAL A 86 -4.63 13.05 -2.66
C VAL A 86 -5.20 14.15 -3.57
N ALA A 87 -6.31 14.77 -3.16
CA ALA A 87 -6.98 15.82 -3.89
C ALA A 87 -6.18 17.13 -3.76
N LEU A 88 -5.00 17.17 -4.36
CA LEU A 88 -4.14 18.35 -4.40
C LEU A 88 -4.69 19.45 -5.33
N SER A 89 -5.80 19.19 -6.04
CA SER A 89 -6.43 20.18 -6.91
C SER A 89 -7.46 21.00 -6.15
N ARG A 90 -7.01 22.08 -5.52
CA ARG A 90 -7.91 23.17 -5.11
C ARG A 90 -8.41 23.85 -6.38
N ARG A 91 -9.66 23.59 -6.79
CA ARG A 91 -10.29 24.34 -7.89
C ARG A 91 -10.29 25.82 -7.51
N LYS A 92 -9.53 26.65 -8.23
CA LYS A 92 -9.61 28.11 -8.11
C LYS A 92 -11.00 28.50 -8.63
N LYS A 93 -11.87 29.01 -7.75
CA LYS A 93 -13.17 29.55 -8.14
C LYS A 93 -12.89 30.73 -9.08
N SER A 94 -13.17 30.60 -10.36
CA SER A 94 -13.18 31.74 -11.28
C SER A 94 -14.34 32.64 -10.91
N GLU A 95 -14.01 33.89 -10.60
CA GLU A 95 -14.95 34.94 -10.25
C GLU A 95 -15.82 35.25 -11.49
N PRO A 96 -17.16 35.29 -11.38
CA PRO A 96 -17.99 35.56 -12.54
C PRO A 96 -17.79 37.02 -12.96
N THR A 97 -17.29 37.23 -14.18
CA THR A 97 -17.24 38.57 -14.79
C THR A 97 -18.66 38.97 -15.19
N THR A 98 -19.15 40.05 -14.60
CA THR A 98 -20.40 40.75 -14.93
C THR A 98 -20.36 41.35 -16.33
#